data_AF-A0A2T6BDE7-F1
#
_entry.id   AF-A0A2T6BDE7-F1
#
_cell.length_a   1.000
_cell.length_b   1.000
_cell.length_c   1.000
_cell.angle_alpha   90.00
_cell.angle_beta   90.00
_cell.angle_gamma   90.00
#
_symmetry.space_group_name_H-M   'P 1'
#
loop_
_entity.id
_entity.type
_entity.pdbx_description
1 polymer ?
#
loop_
_entity_poly.entity_id
_entity_poly.type
_entity_poly.pdbx_seq_one_letter_code
_entity_poly.pdbx_strand_id
1 'polypeptide(L)'
;MPQADLLYSADLTIDAPDILSAVEQVIAARDSGAGACKGRAYPSREFHHSHVTLRVAMLDKPHRDDAFMGDLLRAIEAEVKSHVSQPCALAVELSFSSSHYSTGMHEGAAP
;
A
#
# COMPACT_ATOMS: atom_id res chain seq x y z
N MET A 1 4.28 -6.72 9.07
CA MET A 1 4.90 -5.93 8.01
C MET A 1 3.96 -5.90 6.83
N PRO A 2 3.25 -4.78 6.59
CA PRO A 2 2.44 -4.62 5.40
C PRO A 2 3.29 -4.68 4.12
N GLN A 3 2.66 -4.99 3.00
CA GLN A 3 3.24 -4.86 1.66
C GLN A 3 2.34 -3.94 0.85
N ALA A 4 2.89 -2.90 0.24
CA ALA A 4 2.14 -1.92 -0.53
C ALA A 4 2.62 -1.89 -1.99
N ASP A 5 1.69 -2.15 -2.92
CA ASP A 5 1.93 -2.13 -4.36
C ASP A 5 1.17 -0.96 -4.97
N LEU A 6 1.92 0.04 -5.44
CA LEU A 6 1.37 1.20 -6.14
C LEU A 6 1.53 1.01 -7.64
N LEU A 7 0.46 0.62 -8.32
CA LEU A 7 0.39 0.53 -9.78
C LEU A 7 -0.23 1.81 -10.33
N TYR A 8 0.36 2.43 -11.33
CA TYR A 8 -0.16 3.69 -11.86
C TYR A 8 0.21 3.89 -13.33
N SER A 9 -0.61 4.64 -14.06
CA SER A 9 -0.29 5.02 -15.44
C SER A 9 0.89 6.00 -15.50
N ALA A 10 1.82 5.78 -16.43
CA ALA A 10 3.04 6.59 -16.54
C ALA A 10 2.81 8.02 -17.08
N ASP A 11 1.58 8.39 -17.47
CA ASP A 11 1.19 9.77 -17.79
C ASP A 11 0.83 10.62 -16.57
N LEU A 12 0.77 10.02 -15.39
CA LEU A 12 0.51 10.72 -14.14
C LEU A 12 1.79 11.30 -13.54
N THR A 13 1.74 12.57 -13.15
CA THR A 13 2.79 13.22 -12.38
C THR A 13 2.63 12.86 -10.91
N ILE A 14 3.28 11.76 -10.49
CA ILE A 14 3.17 11.20 -9.14
C ILE A 14 4.57 11.04 -8.52
N ASP A 15 4.72 11.48 -7.26
CA ASP A 15 5.86 11.14 -6.41
C ASP A 15 5.57 9.81 -5.68
N ALA A 16 5.92 8.70 -6.32
CA ALA A 16 5.63 7.37 -5.78
C ALA A 16 6.34 7.09 -4.43
N PRO A 17 7.62 7.46 -4.22
CA PRO A 17 8.25 7.38 -2.91
C PRO A 17 7.49 8.11 -1.80
N ASP A 18 7.02 9.34 -2.05
CA ASP A 18 6.28 10.12 -1.06
C ASP A 18 4.94 9.46 -0.71
N ILE A 19 4.17 9.01 -1.71
CA ILE A 19 2.93 8.25 -1.50
C ILE A 19 3.17 7.00 -0.65
N LEU A 20 4.20 6.22 -0.96
CA LEU A 20 4.50 4.99 -0.22
C LEU A 20 4.89 5.29 1.23
N SER A 21 5.66 6.37 1.47
CA SER A 21 5.99 6.81 2.83
C SER A 21 4.75 7.28 3.60
N ALA A 22 3.88 8.05 2.96
CA ALA A 22 2.63 8.53 3.56
C ALA A 22 1.70 7.37 3.93
N VAL A 23 1.55 6.37 3.05
CA VAL A 23 0.79 5.14 3.33
C VAL A 23 1.36 4.39 4.53
N GLU A 24 2.68 4.26 4.64
CA GLU A 24 3.32 3.66 5.81
C GLU A 24 2.99 4.42 7.10
N GLN A 25 3.05 5.75 7.08
CA GLN A 25 2.72 6.59 8.24
C GLN A 25 1.26 6.43 8.66
N VAL A 26 0.32 6.38 7.71
CA VAL A 26 -1.10 6.15 7.98
C VAL A 26 -1.34 4.80 8.64
N ILE A 27 -0.65 3.74 8.18
CA ILE A 27 -0.71 2.41 8.78
C ILE A 27 -0.12 2.43 10.19
N ALA A 28 1.07 3.00 10.37
CA ALA A 28 1.76 3.05 11.67
C ALA A 28 0.95 3.82 12.72
N ALA A 29 0.23 4.89 12.32
CA ALA A 29 -0.62 5.67 13.20
C ALA A 29 -1.85 4.90 13.72
N ARG A 30 -2.30 3.86 13.00
CA ARG A 30 -3.48 3.03 13.36
C ARG A 30 -3.09 1.67 13.93
N ASP A 31 -1.95 1.15 13.53
CA ASP A 31 -1.41 -0.14 13.97
C ASP A 31 0.09 -0.02 14.24
N SER A 32 0.43 0.38 15.47
CA SER A 32 1.81 0.49 15.94
C SER A 32 2.56 -0.85 15.90
N GLY A 33 1.83 -1.98 15.85
CA GLY A 33 2.37 -3.33 15.70
C GLY A 33 2.48 -3.80 14.24
N ALA A 34 2.26 -2.92 13.25
CA ALA A 34 2.35 -3.29 11.85
C ALA A 34 3.77 -3.62 11.41
N GLY A 35 4.78 -2.93 11.97
CA GLY A 35 6.17 -2.95 11.49
C GLY A 35 6.31 -2.24 10.15
N ALA A 36 7.53 -2.23 9.59
CA ALA A 36 7.83 -1.53 8.35
C ALA A 36 6.95 -1.98 7.17
N CYS A 37 6.50 -1.02 6.36
CA CYS A 37 5.73 -1.27 5.16
C CYS A 37 6.67 -1.46 3.96
N LYS A 38 6.61 -2.63 3.32
CA LYS A 38 7.41 -2.92 2.13
C LYS A 38 6.69 -2.37 0.90
N GLY A 39 6.92 -1.09 0.63
CA GLY A 39 6.37 -0.36 -0.51
C GLY A 39 7.13 -0.60 -1.82
N ARG A 40 6.40 -0.67 -2.93
CA ARG A 40 6.95 -0.74 -4.29
C ARG A 40 5.99 -0.11 -5.29
N ALA A 41 6.54 0.50 -6.33
CA ALA A 41 5.77 1.24 -7.33
C ALA A 41 6.04 0.72 -8.74
N TYR A 42 5.00 0.72 -9.57
CA TYR A 42 4.99 0.17 -10.91
C TYR A 42 4.31 1.14 -11.88
N PRO A 43 5.08 2.04 -12.53
CA PRO A 43 4.55 2.86 -13.62
C PRO A 43 4.27 1.99 -14.85
N SER A 44 3.03 1.96 -15.31
CA SER A 44 2.64 1.29 -16.55
C SER A 44 2.82 2.23 -17.73
N ARG A 45 3.71 1.86 -18.66
CA ARG A 45 3.94 2.61 -19.91
C ARG A 45 2.84 2.37 -20.94
N GLU A 46 2.15 1.25 -20.85
CA GLU A 46 1.03 0.87 -21.70
C GLU A 46 -0.24 0.79 -20.85
N PHE A 47 -1.25 1.59 -21.18
CA PHE A 47 -2.52 1.67 -20.46
C PHE A 47 -3.60 2.26 -21.38
N HIS A 48 -4.87 1.99 -21.09
CA HIS A 48 -6.01 2.52 -21.87
C HIS A 48 -6.63 3.77 -21.22
N HIS A 49 -6.73 3.79 -19.89
CA HIS A 49 -7.22 4.93 -19.11
C HIS A 49 -6.26 5.21 -17.95
N SER A 50 -6.04 6.48 -17.63
CA SER A 50 -5.16 6.91 -16.54
C SER A 50 -5.71 6.40 -15.21
N HIS A 51 -4.87 5.75 -14.42
CA HIS A 51 -5.30 5.12 -13.16
C HIS A 51 -4.20 5.11 -12.11
N VAL A 52 -4.63 4.99 -10.84
CA VAL A 52 -3.81 4.66 -9.68
C VAL A 52 -4.51 3.51 -8.95
N THR A 53 -3.79 2.44 -8.66
CA THR A 53 -4.24 1.32 -7.86
C THR A 53 -3.23 1.05 -6.76
N LEU A 54 -3.65 1.17 -5.50
CA LEU A 54 -2.86 0.76 -4.35
C LEU A 54 -3.41 -0.54 -3.79
N ARG A 55 -2.56 -1.56 -3.68
CA ARG A 55 -2.90 -2.80 -2.97
C ARG A 55 -2.03 -2.91 -1.72
N VAL A 56 -2.67 -3.12 -0.57
CA VAL A 56 -1.95 -3.37 0.68
C VAL A 56 -2.32 -4.74 1.22
N ALA A 57 -1.32 -5.62 1.34
CA ALA A 57 -1.47 -6.91 1.98
C ALA A 57 -0.91 -6.85 3.40
N MET A 58 -1.67 -7.37 4.37
CA MET A 58 -1.31 -7.38 5.79
C MET A 58 -1.41 -8.80 6.36
N LEU A 59 -0.76 -9.06 7.50
CA LEU A 59 -0.99 -10.31 8.22
C LEU A 59 -2.39 -10.28 8.85
N ASP A 60 -3.06 -11.42 8.89
CA ASP A 60 -4.26 -11.55 9.72
C ASP A 60 -3.84 -11.50 11.21
N LYS A 61 -4.45 -10.61 11.98
CA LYS A 61 -4.17 -10.41 13.41
C LYS A 61 -5.49 -10.18 14.14
N PRO A 62 -5.64 -10.61 15.40
CA PRO A 62 -6.92 -10.53 16.13
C PRO A 62 -7.57 -9.13 16.18
N HIS A 63 -6.77 -8.06 16.17
CA HIS A 63 -7.28 -6.68 16.23
C HIS A 63 -7.60 -6.06 14.87
N ARG A 64 -7.25 -6.74 13.77
CA ARG A 64 -7.51 -6.25 12.40
C ARG A 64 -8.85 -6.78 11.92
N ASP A 65 -9.91 -6.51 12.66
CA ASP A 65 -11.26 -6.88 12.28
C ASP A 65 -11.78 -6.02 11.11
N ASP A 66 -13.00 -6.30 10.65
CA ASP A 66 -13.63 -5.59 9.53
C ASP A 66 -13.75 -4.07 9.79
N ALA A 67 -13.98 -3.67 11.03
CA ALA A 67 -14.09 -2.25 11.40
C ALA A 67 -12.72 -1.56 11.29
N PHE A 68 -11.68 -2.18 11.85
CA PHE A 68 -10.31 -1.72 11.71
C PHE A 68 -9.90 -1.62 10.24
N MET A 69 -10.15 -2.67 9.44
CA MET A 69 -9.77 -2.70 8.03
C MET A 69 -10.53 -1.65 7.21
N GLY A 70 -11.82 -1.45 7.50
CA GLY A 70 -12.62 -0.39 6.87
C GLY A 70 -12.12 1.02 7.21
N ASP A 71 -11.76 1.28 8.46
CA ASP A 71 -11.22 2.57 8.91
C ASP A 71 -9.85 2.85 8.30
N LEU A 72 -8.99 1.83 8.24
CA LEU A 72 -7.68 1.91 7.61
C LEU A 72 -7.80 2.16 6.10
N LEU A 73 -8.71 1.47 5.41
CA LEU A 73 -8.95 1.65 3.97
C LEU A 73 -9.30 3.10 3.64
N ARG A 74 -10.27 3.68 4.37
CA ARG A 74 -10.70 5.07 4.13
C ARG A 74 -9.58 6.08 4.38
N ALA A 75 -8.76 5.83 5.40
CA ALA A 75 -7.63 6.69 5.70
C ALA A 75 -6.54 6.64 4.61
N ILE A 76 -6.21 5.44 4.15
CA ILE A 76 -5.24 5.25 3.07
C ILE A 76 -5.76 5.86 1.76
N GLU A 77 -7.03 5.63 1.42
CA GLU A 77 -7.64 6.21 0.22
C GLU A 77 -7.60 7.74 0.24
N ALA A 78 -7.98 8.36 1.36
CA ALA A 78 -7.92 9.80 1.52
C ALA A 78 -6.49 10.34 1.37
N GLU A 79 -5.51 9.65 1.97
CA GLU A 79 -4.10 10.01 1.86
C GLU A 79 -3.64 9.95 0.41
N VAL A 80 -3.74 8.79 -0.25
CA VAL A 80 -3.32 8.60 -1.66
C VAL A 80 -3.97 9.63 -2.58
N LYS A 81 -5.26 9.91 -2.38
CA LYS A 81 -5.99 10.89 -3.20
C LYS A 81 -5.41 12.29 -3.08
N SER A 82 -4.87 12.68 -1.93
CA SER A 82 -4.26 14.01 -1.74
C SER A 82 -2.96 14.20 -2.54
N HIS A 83 -2.31 13.10 -2.93
CA HIS A 83 -1.09 13.09 -3.74
C HIS A 83 -1.36 13.04 -5.25
N VAL A 84 -2.61 12.81 -5.67
CA VAL A 84 -2.98 12.67 -7.09
C VAL A 84 -3.70 13.93 -7.56
N SER A 85 -2.98 14.78 -8.29
CA SER A 85 -3.50 16.06 -8.80
C SER A 85 -4.23 15.95 -10.15
N GLN A 86 -3.90 14.93 -10.96
CA GLN A 86 -4.48 14.70 -12.28
C GLN A 86 -5.76 13.85 -12.17
N PRO A 87 -6.82 14.13 -12.97
CA PRO A 87 -8.00 13.27 -13.04
C PRO A 87 -7.63 11.85 -13.52
N CYS A 88 -7.96 10.84 -12.72
CA CYS A 88 -7.75 9.44 -13.05
C CYS A 88 -8.73 8.54 -12.28
N ALA A 89 -8.80 7.27 -12.65
CA ALA A 89 -9.43 6.28 -11.77
C ALA A 89 -8.52 6.03 -10.55
N LEU A 90 -9.10 5.91 -9.35
CA LEU A 90 -8.39 5.58 -8.13
C LEU A 90 -9.02 4.32 -7.52
N ALA A 91 -8.20 3.35 -7.16
CA ALA A 91 -8.62 2.14 -6.45
C ALA A 91 -7.65 1.86 -5.29
N VAL A 92 -8.20 1.46 -4.14
CA VAL A 92 -7.43 0.99 -2.99
C VAL A 92 -8.01 -0.34 -2.51
N GLU A 93 -7.15 -1.32 -2.28
CA GLU A 93 -7.52 -2.64 -1.79
C GLU A 93 -6.69 -2.97 -0.55
N LEU A 94 -7.35 -3.39 0.52
CA LEU A 94 -6.70 -4.04 1.66
C LEU A 94 -7.04 -5.53 1.65
N SER A 95 -6.05 -6.37 1.90
CA SER A 95 -6.22 -7.82 1.97
C SER A 95 -5.39 -8.43 3.09
N PHE A 96 -5.80 -9.62 3.54
CA PHE A 96 -4.92 -10.46 4.35
C PHE A 96 -4.03 -11.32 3.45
N SER A 97 -2.80 -11.50 3.91
CA SER A 97 -1.86 -12.45 3.34
C SER A 97 -2.41 -13.86 3.53
N SER A 98 -2.06 -14.78 2.63
CA SER A 98 -2.54 -16.17 2.72
C SER A 98 -2.12 -16.84 4.04
N SER A 99 -2.84 -17.88 4.44
CA SER A 99 -2.49 -18.72 5.61
C SER A 99 -1.12 -19.40 5.49
N HIS A 100 -0.57 -19.48 4.29
CA HIS A 100 0.74 -20.07 4.00
C HIS A 100 1.79 -19.02 3.63
N TYR A 101 1.57 -17.77 4.03
CA TYR A 101 2.51 -16.68 3.82
C TYR A 101 3.62 -16.69 4.87
N SER A 102 4.87 -16.77 4.42
CA SER A 102 6.06 -16.60 5.26
C SER A 102 6.69 -15.24 5.04
N THR A 103 7.11 -14.59 6.12
CA THR A 103 7.84 -13.33 6.06
C THR A 103 8.83 -13.23 7.21
N GLY A 104 9.96 -12.59 6.95
CA GLY A 104 11.03 -12.38 7.92
C GLY A 104 12.18 -11.62 7.28
N MET A 105 13.16 -11.25 8.10
CA MET A 105 14.43 -10.73 7.61
C MET A 105 15.31 -11.89 7.16
N HIS A 106 15.97 -11.74 6.01
CA HIS A 106 17.02 -12.64 5.59
C HIS A 106 18.35 -11.92 5.81
N GLU A 107 19.17 -12.44 6.73
CA GLU A 107 20.47 -11.85 7.10
C GLU A 107 21.55 -11.97 6.01
N GLY A 108 21.25 -12.69 4.92
CA GLY A 108 22.23 -13.04 3.88
C GLY A 108 23.11 -14.22 4.32
N ALA A 109 23.79 -14.84 3.35
CA ALA A 109 24.88 -15.76 3.68
C ALA A 109 26.11 -14.94 4.09
N ALA A 110 26.79 -15.35 5.17
CA ALA A 110 28.14 -14.87 5.44
C ALA A 110 29.05 -15.24 4.25
N PRO A 111 29.99 -14.36 3.86
CA PRO A 111 30.87 -14.59 2.70
C PRO A 111 31.71 -15.86 2.84
#